data_AF-A0A1M2VTE6-F1
#
_entry.id   AF-A0A1M2VTE6-F1
#
_cell.length_a   1.000
_cell.length_b   1.000
_cell.length_c   1.000
_cell.angle_alpha   90.00
_cell.angle_beta   90.00
_cell.angle_gamma   90.00
#
_symmetry.space_group_name_H-M   'P 1'
#
loop_
_entity.id
_entity.type
_entity.pdbx_description
1 polymer ?
#
loop_
_entity_poly.entity_id
_entity_poly.type
_entity_poly.pdbx_seq_one_letter_code
_entity_poly.pdbx_strand_id
1 'polypeptide(L)'
;MIKKKHLVPGSMPRYVWYDNNCGLFKYCAARTGERLHLDVGLPVDVFHWKCKHKKTDIECSFHCNPHLFQELLKDDNTWFFNSSRAEQTNVWFGG
;
A
#
# COMPACT_ATOMS: atom_id res chain seq x y z
N MET A 1 -22.12 -1.46 0.76
CA MET A 1 -22.19 -1.00 2.17
C MET A 1 -21.37 -1.96 3.03
N ILE A 2 -20.32 -1.49 3.70
CA ILE A 2 -19.50 -2.34 4.59
C ILE A 2 -20.36 -2.72 5.81
N LYS A 3 -20.65 -4.02 5.97
CA LYS A 3 -21.63 -4.51 6.97
C LYS A 3 -21.08 -4.63 8.40
N LYS A 4 -19.76 -4.64 8.58
CA LYS A 4 -19.11 -4.76 9.89
C LYS A 4 -17.71 -4.16 9.83
N LYS A 5 -17.34 -3.33 10.80
CA LYS A 5 -15.97 -2.83 10.97
C LYS A 5 -15.47 -3.27 12.35
N HIS A 6 -14.28 -3.86 12.40
CA HIS A 6 -13.58 -4.17 13.66
C HIS A 6 -12.70 -2.97 14.00
N LEU A 7 -13.32 -1.85 14.37
CA LEU A 7 -12.59 -0.66 14.77
C LEU A 7 -12.18 -0.81 16.23
N VAL A 8 -10.88 -0.76 16.51
CA VAL A 8 -10.41 -0.41 17.84
C VAL A 8 -10.41 1.13 17.87
N PRO A 9 -11.17 1.78 18.77
CA PRO A 9 -11.22 3.24 18.80
C PRO A 9 -9.80 3.85 18.89
N GLY A 10 -9.50 4.78 17.98
CA GLY A 10 -8.17 5.41 17.88
C GLY A 10 -7.08 4.55 17.22
N SER A 11 -7.37 3.33 16.77
CA SER A 11 -6.37 2.52 16.07
C SER A 11 -6.29 2.90 14.59
N MET A 12 -5.19 3.54 14.20
CA MET A 12 -4.77 3.66 12.80
C MET A 12 -3.63 2.66 12.55
N PRO A 13 -3.69 1.82 11.50
CA PRO A 13 -2.55 0.98 11.15
C PRO A 13 -1.33 1.84 10.80
N ARG A 14 -0.11 1.38 11.15
CA ARG A 14 1.13 2.04 10.73
C ARG A 14 1.38 1.90 9.22
N TYR A 15 0.95 0.78 8.64
CA TYR A 15 1.08 0.48 7.23
C TYR A 15 -0.23 -0.06 6.66
N VAL A 16 -0.59 0.42 5.47
CA VAL A 16 -1.66 -0.16 4.66
C VAL A 16 -1.01 -0.65 3.38
N TRP A 17 -0.90 -1.97 3.20
CA TRP A 17 -0.34 -2.56 1.98
C TRP A 17 -1.45 -2.78 0.95
N TYR A 18 -1.40 -2.05 -0.15
CA TYR A 18 -2.43 -2.05 -1.19
C TYR A 18 -1.82 -1.84 -2.57
N ASP A 19 -2.35 -2.52 -3.59
CA ASP A 19 -1.83 -2.50 -4.97
C ASP A 19 -1.64 -1.08 -5.51
N ASN A 20 -2.70 -0.26 -5.53
CA ASN A 20 -2.66 1.09 -6.08
C ASN A 20 -2.46 2.18 -5.01
N ASN A 21 -1.56 1.95 -4.06
CA ASN A 21 -1.24 2.96 -3.05
C ASN A 21 -0.61 4.23 -3.64
N CYS A 22 0.09 4.12 -4.77
CA CYS A 22 0.61 5.30 -5.48
C CYS A 22 -0.53 6.23 -5.95
N GLY A 23 -1.68 5.68 -6.39
CA GLY A 23 -2.86 6.45 -6.71
C GLY A 23 -3.53 7.07 -5.48
N LEU A 24 -3.61 6.32 -4.38
CA LEU A 24 -4.12 6.83 -3.11
C LEU A 24 -3.26 7.98 -2.59
N PHE A 25 -1.94 7.84 -2.65
CA PHE A 25 -0.99 8.88 -2.27
C PHE A 25 -1.23 10.16 -3.08
N LYS A 26 -1.31 10.06 -4.42
CA LYS A 26 -1.62 11.20 -5.30
C LYS A 26 -2.91 11.89 -4.92
N TYR A 27 -3.97 11.10 -4.68
CA TYR A 27 -5.27 11.63 -4.29
C TYR A 27 -5.18 12.42 -2.97
N CYS A 28 -4.53 11.85 -1.96
CA CYS A 28 -4.36 12.48 -0.66
C CYS A 28 -3.50 13.74 -0.74
N ALA A 29 -2.37 13.68 -1.44
CA ALA A 29 -1.45 14.81 -1.59
C ALA A 29 -2.08 15.99 -2.34
N ALA A 30 -2.99 15.72 -3.30
CA ALA A 30 -3.68 16.76 -4.06
C ALA A 30 -4.87 17.40 -3.31
N ARG A 31 -5.26 16.89 -2.14
CA ARG A 31 -6.50 17.30 -1.46
C ARG A 31 -6.22 17.98 -0.12
N THR A 32 -6.53 19.27 -0.06
CA THR A 32 -6.37 20.06 1.17
C THR A 32 -7.11 19.43 2.35
N GLY A 33 -6.39 19.25 3.46
CA GLY A 33 -6.91 18.66 4.69
C GLY A 33 -6.84 17.13 4.75
N GLU A 34 -6.54 16.45 3.63
CA GLU A 34 -6.28 15.01 3.64
C GLU A 34 -4.83 14.73 4.03
N ARG A 35 -4.62 13.82 4.97
CA ARG A 35 -3.32 13.57 5.61
C ARG A 35 -2.95 12.10 5.73
N LEU A 36 -3.80 11.19 5.24
CA LEU A 36 -3.56 9.75 5.35
C LEU A 36 -2.16 9.34 4.84
N HIS A 37 -1.73 9.91 3.72
CA HIS A 37 -0.41 9.68 3.11
C HIS A 37 0.80 10.15 3.95
N LEU A 38 0.58 10.98 4.96
CA LEU A 38 1.58 11.45 5.91
C LEU A 38 1.55 10.67 7.22
N ASP A 39 0.35 10.21 7.61
CA ASP A 39 0.11 9.59 8.91
C ASP A 39 0.24 8.04 8.85
N VAL A 40 0.19 7.44 7.66
CA VAL A 40 0.26 5.99 7.41
C VAL A 40 1.23 5.70 6.28
N GLY A 41 2.07 4.68 6.44
CA GLY A 41 2.92 4.20 5.35
C GLY A 41 2.11 3.43 4.31
N LEU A 42 2.25 3.80 3.03
CA LEU A 42 1.46 3.28 1.92
C LEU A 42 2.34 2.51 0.90
N PRO A 43 2.96 1.37 1.26
CA PRO A 43 3.71 0.57 0.30
C PRO A 43 2.78 0.00 -0.77
N VAL A 44 3.19 0.08 -2.04
CA VAL A 44 2.55 -0.74 -3.09
C VAL A 44 2.99 -2.19 -2.97
N ASP A 45 2.23 -3.11 -3.56
CA ASP A 45 2.64 -4.51 -3.72
C ASP A 45 4.00 -4.64 -4.46
N VAL A 46 4.79 -5.67 -4.13
CA VAL A 46 6.13 -5.86 -4.72
C VAL A 46 6.05 -6.14 -6.22
N PHE A 47 5.05 -6.91 -6.65
CA PHE A 47 4.78 -7.16 -8.07
C PHE A 47 4.26 -5.90 -8.75
N HIS A 48 3.39 -5.12 -8.10
CA HIS A 48 2.98 -3.81 -8.60
C HIS A 48 4.18 -2.90 -8.88
N TRP A 49 5.09 -2.77 -7.90
CA TRP A 49 6.30 -1.98 -8.02
C TRP A 49 7.22 -2.47 -9.16
N LYS A 50 7.34 -3.79 -9.34
CA LYS A 50 8.20 -4.38 -10.39
C LYS A 50 7.63 -4.30 -11.80
N CYS A 51 6.30 -4.47 -11.96
CA CYS A 51 5.71 -4.84 -13.25
C CYS A 51 4.71 -3.83 -13.81
N LYS A 52 4.07 -3.00 -12.97
CA LYS A 52 2.89 -2.23 -13.41
C LYS A 52 3.18 -0.77 -13.71
N HIS A 53 4.20 -0.15 -13.12
CA HIS A 53 4.44 1.29 -13.25
C HIS A 53 5.72 1.66 -14.00
N LYS A 54 5.69 2.85 -14.61
CA LYS A 54 6.87 3.48 -15.21
C LYS A 54 7.80 3.92 -14.08
N LYS A 55 9.11 3.70 -14.24
CA LYS A 55 10.14 4.15 -13.27
C LYS A 55 10.07 5.66 -12.96
N THR A 56 9.49 6.45 -13.87
CA THR A 56 9.29 7.89 -13.73
C THR A 56 8.10 8.28 -12.84
N ASP A 57 7.29 7.33 -12.37
CA ASP A 57 6.22 7.60 -11.41
C ASP A 57 6.81 7.78 -10.01
N ILE A 58 7.07 9.03 -9.63
CA ILE A 58 7.74 9.39 -8.38
C ILE A 58 7.00 8.81 -7.16
N GLU A 59 5.67 8.79 -7.20
CA GLU A 59 4.87 8.30 -6.07
C GLU A 59 5.04 6.81 -5.84
N CYS A 60 5.12 6.02 -6.92
CA CYS A 60 5.37 4.59 -6.83
C CYS A 60 6.85 4.27 -6.54
N SER A 61 7.77 4.97 -7.21
CA SER A 61 9.21 4.73 -7.12
C SER A 61 9.84 5.19 -5.81
N PHE A 62 9.28 6.23 -5.19
CA PHE A 62 9.80 6.84 -3.97
C PHE A 62 8.80 6.69 -2.82
N HIS A 63 7.67 7.39 -2.86
CA HIS A 63 6.78 7.48 -1.69
C HIS A 63 6.15 6.14 -1.27
N CYS A 64 5.86 5.27 -2.23
CA CYS A 64 5.18 4.00 -2.00
C CYS A 64 6.09 2.79 -2.25
N ASN A 65 7.41 2.97 -2.42
CA ASN A 65 8.32 1.87 -2.70
C ASN A 65 8.41 0.91 -1.50
N PRO A 66 8.00 -0.36 -1.63
CA PRO A 66 7.95 -1.28 -0.49
C PRO A 66 9.31 -1.49 0.18
N HIS A 67 10.42 -1.33 -0.55
CA HIS A 67 11.78 -1.50 0.00
C HIS A 67 12.21 -0.36 0.92
N LEU A 68 11.50 0.78 0.93
CA LEU A 68 11.79 1.87 1.88
C LEU A 68 11.15 1.63 3.25
N PHE A 69 10.28 0.63 3.37
CA PHE A 69 9.62 0.27 4.62
C PHE A 69 10.34 -0.91 5.27
N GLN A 70 11.47 -0.62 5.94
CA GLN A 70 12.36 -1.63 6.52
C GLN A 70 11.67 -2.52 7.56
N GLU A 71 10.62 -2.04 8.23
CA GLU A 71 9.81 -2.85 9.16
C GLU A 71 9.06 -4.01 8.49
N LEU A 72 8.93 -3.99 7.15
CA LEU A 72 8.29 -5.06 6.37
C LEU A 72 9.29 -6.12 5.89
N LEU A 73 10.58 -5.87 6.11
CA LEU A 73 11.70 -6.73 5.71
C LEU A 73 12.28 -7.45 6.93
N LYS A 74 12.65 -8.71 6.73
CA LYS A 74 13.48 -9.48 7.65
C LYS A 74 14.93 -9.04 7.56
N ASP A 75 15.75 -9.50 8.51
CA ASP A 75 17.20 -9.22 8.56
C ASP A 75 17.95 -9.65 7.28
N ASP A 76 17.44 -10.62 6.53
CA ASP A 76 18.00 -11.08 5.26
C ASP A 76 17.49 -10.30 4.02
N ASN A 77 16.78 -9.18 4.23
CA ASN A 77 16.07 -8.40 3.21
C ASN A 77 14.96 -9.16 2.45
N THR A 78 14.46 -10.27 2.99
CA THR A 78 13.24 -10.91 2.47
C THR A 78 11.99 -10.37 3.18
N TRP A 79 10.81 -10.58 2.61
CA TRP A 79 9.56 -10.03 3.16
C TRP A 79 9.00 -10.86 4.32
N PHE A 80 8.50 -10.19 5.36
CA PHE A 80 7.72 -10.85 6.41
C PHE A 80 6.37 -11.36 5.88
N PHE A 81 5.76 -10.62 4.95
CA PHE A 81 4.47 -10.94 4.35
C PHE A 81 4.59 -11.03 2.84
N ASN A 82 3.90 -12.01 2.25
CA ASN A 82 3.74 -12.08 0.82
C ASN A 82 2.49 -11.28 0.43
N SER A 83 2.70 -10.05 -0.04
CA SER A 83 1.65 -9.12 -0.42
C SER A 83 0.84 -9.58 -1.62
N SER A 84 1.48 -10.17 -2.63
CA SER A 84 0.79 -10.74 -3.79
C SER A 84 -0.15 -11.89 -3.40
N ARG A 85 0.20 -12.71 -2.40
CA ARG A 85 -0.67 -13.79 -1.92
C ARG A 85 -1.86 -13.29 -1.09
N ALA A 86 -1.76 -12.06 -0.58
CA ALA A 86 -2.82 -11.37 0.14
C ALA A 86 -3.76 -10.58 -0.81
N GLU A 87 -3.42 -10.50 -2.10
CA GLU A 87 -4.30 -9.91 -3.11
C GLU A 87 -5.61 -10.71 -3.16
N GLN A 88 -6.70 -10.06 -2.77
CA GLN A 88 -8.03 -10.62 -2.96
C GLN A 88 -8.38 -10.49 -4.44
N THR A 89 -8.07 -11.52 -5.22
CA THR A 89 -8.62 -11.64 -6.56
C THR A 89 -10.13 -11.79 -6.43
N ASN A 90 -10.86 -10.83 -6.99
CA ASN A 90 -12.29 -10.94 -7.05
C ASN A 90 -12.65 -11.99 -8.11
N VAL A 91 -12.74 -13.26 -7.68
CA VAL A 91 -13.04 -14.42 -8.53
C VAL A 91 -14.33 -14.27 -9.33
N TRP A 92 -15.22 -13.35 -8.94
CA TRP A 92 -16.45 -13.03 -9.66
C TRP A 92 -16.19 -12.32 -11.00
N PHE A 93 -15.01 -11.75 -11.21
CA PHE A 93 -14.61 -11.11 -12.47
C PHE A 93 -13.61 -11.93 -13.30
N GLY A 94 -13.36 -13.19 -12.93
CA GLY A 94 -12.54 -14.10 -13.73
C GLY A 94 -11.04 -14.13 -13.42
N GLY A 95 -10.58 -13.36 -12.43
CA GLY A 95 -9.18 -13.32 -12.01
C GLY A 95 -8.34 -12.35 -12.82
#